data_AF-A0A0A2UYN2-F1
#
_entry.id   AF-A0A0A2UYN2-F1
#
_cell.length_a   1.000
_cell.length_b   1.000
_cell.length_c   1.000
_cell.angle_alpha   90.00
_cell.angle_beta   90.00
_cell.angle_gamma   90.00
#
_symmetry.space_group_name_H-M   'P 1'
#
loop_
_entity.id
_entity.type
_entity.pdbx_description
1 polymer ?
#
loop_
_entity_poly.entity_id
_entity_poly.type
_entity_poly.pdbx_seq_one_letter_code
_entity_poly.pdbx_strand_id
1 'polypeptide(L)' 'MNTERSPLDYSGERFPVYFEVADLETAYTTLESLDFIGQIETREHGYIVSITMQQIPEVVRTLAHENIAIYAIIPDA' A
#
# COMPACT_ATOMS: atom_id res chain seq x y z
N MET A 1 9.53 -0.09 24.51
CA MET A 1 9.97 0.01 23.10
C MET A 1 8.75 0.55 22.36
N ASN A 2 8.86 1.65 21.60
CA ASN A 2 7.72 2.08 20.77
C ASN A 2 7.66 1.12 19.57
N THR A 3 6.53 0.45 19.41
CA THR A 3 6.27 -0.50 18.32
C THR A 3 5.34 0.06 17.26
N GLU A 4 4.80 1.27 17.45
CA GLU A 4 3.93 1.95 16.49
C GLU A 4 4.63 2.04 15.13
N ARG A 5 3.91 1.67 14.08
CA ARG A 5 4.38 1.68 12.69
C ARG A 5 5.74 0.98 12.54
N SER A 6 5.88 -0.18 13.19
CA SER A 6 7.04 -1.07 13.04
C SER A 6 6.58 -2.45 12.56
N PRO A 7 7.50 -3.32 12.09
CA PRO A 7 7.15 -4.71 11.77
C PRO A 7 6.53 -5.50 12.94
N LEU A 8 6.66 -5.01 14.18
CA LEU A 8 6.05 -5.60 15.38
C LEU A 8 4.73 -4.92 15.77
N ASP A 9 4.26 -3.98 14.97
CA ASP A 9 2.96 -3.34 15.13
C ASP A 9 1.86 -4.28 14.63
N TYR A 10 1.20 -4.94 15.58
CA TYR A 10 0.00 -5.75 15.32
C TYR A 10 -1.27 -4.99 15.72
N SER A 11 -1.18 -3.67 15.91
CA SER A 11 -2.38 -2.86 16.01
C SER A 11 -3.17 -2.94 14.70
N GLY A 12 -4.49 -2.82 14.81
CA GLY A 12 -5.35 -2.60 13.64
C GLY A 12 -5.33 -1.15 13.16
N GLU A 13 -4.37 -0.33 13.62
CA GLU A 13 -4.28 1.07 13.24
C GLU A 13 -3.88 1.19 11.78
N ARG A 14 -4.70 1.90 11.02
CA ARG A 14 -4.46 2.16 9.61
C ARG A 14 -3.86 3.54 9.45
N PHE A 15 -2.94 3.66 8.51
CA PHE A 15 -2.30 4.91 8.15
C PHE A 15 -2.17 4.97 6.62
N PRO A 16 -2.03 6.18 6.05
CA PRO A 16 -1.86 6.31 4.61
C PRO A 16 -0.45 5.87 4.20
N VAL A 17 -0.36 5.10 3.12
CA VAL A 17 0.90 4.66 2.53
C VAL A 17 0.87 4.94 1.04
N TYR A 18 1.83 5.71 0.57
CA TYR A 18 2.02 5.99 -0.85
C TYR A 18 2.81 4.87 -1.53
N PHE A 19 2.26 4.33 -2.61
CA PHE A 19 2.90 3.40 -3.53
C PHE A 19 3.08 4.09 -4.88
N GLU A 20 4.33 4.32 -5.27
CA GLU A 20 4.67 4.80 -6.62
C GLU A 20 4.85 3.62 -7.57
N VAL A 21 4.12 3.62 -8.69
CA VAL A 21 4.04 2.48 -9.62
C VAL A 21 4.11 2.92 -11.08
N ALA A 22 4.58 2.02 -11.94
CA ALA A 22 4.66 2.27 -13.39
C ALA A 22 3.30 2.26 -14.11
N ASP A 23 2.49 1.26 -13.78
CA ASP A 23 1.22 0.97 -14.45
C ASP A 23 0.07 1.33 -13.51
N LEU A 24 -0.49 2.53 -13.71
CA LEU A 24 -1.55 3.07 -12.86
C LEU A 24 -2.86 2.29 -13.00
N GLU A 25 -3.24 1.91 -14.22
CA GLU A 25 -4.54 1.27 -14.46
C GLU A 25 -4.58 -0.12 -13.83
N THR A 26 -3.59 -0.96 -14.13
CA THR A 26 -3.51 -2.30 -13.56
C THR A 26 -3.31 -2.23 -12.05
N ALA A 27 -2.53 -1.27 -11.54
CA ALA A 27 -2.36 -1.08 -10.11
C ALA A 27 -3.68 -0.71 -9.41
N TYR A 28 -4.46 0.21 -9.96
CA TYR A 28 -5.74 0.59 -9.37
C TYR A 28 -6.68 -0.62 -9.27
N THR A 29 -6.87 -1.37 -10.36
CA THR A 29 -7.71 -2.58 -10.36
C THR A 29 -7.19 -3.63 -9.38
N THR A 30 -5.87 -3.80 -9.29
CA THR A 30 -5.23 -4.72 -8.34
C THR A 30 -5.51 -4.29 -6.90
N LEU A 31 -5.32 -3.01 -6.57
CA LEU A 31 -5.58 -2.46 -5.24
C LEU A 31 -7.07 -2.55 -4.87
N GLU A 32 -7.97 -2.25 -5.81
CA GLU A 32 -9.43 -2.33 -5.61
C GLU A 32 -9.90 -3.77 -5.36
N SER A 33 -9.17 -4.77 -5.87
CA SER A 33 -9.46 -6.19 -5.63
C SER A 33 -9.11 -6.68 -4.21
N LEU A 34 -8.35 -5.91 -3.44
CA LEU A 34 -7.90 -6.28 -2.10
C LEU A 34 -8.93 -5.81 -1.05
N ASP A 35 -9.63 -6.78 -0.46
CA ASP A 35 -10.71 -6.57 0.51
C ASP A 35 -10.30 -5.80 1.78
N PHE A 36 -9.01 -5.82 2.10
CA PHE A 36 -8.43 -5.16 3.26
C PHE A 36 -7.92 -3.74 2.97
N ILE A 37 -7.99 -3.23 1.74
CA ILE A 37 -7.62 -1.84 1.45
C ILE A 37 -8.73 -0.89 1.91
N GLY A 38 -8.34 0.23 2.48
CA GLY A 38 -9.26 1.28 2.89
C GLY A 38 -9.53 2.24 1.74
N GLN A 39 -9.47 3.54 2.03
CA GLN A 39 -9.51 4.56 1.00
C GLN A 39 -8.29 4.45 0.07
N ILE A 40 -8.53 4.59 -1.24
CA ILE A 40 -7.51 4.75 -2.28
C ILE A 40 -7.61 6.19 -2.78
N GLU A 41 -6.48 6.89 -2.80
CA GLU A 41 -6.38 8.25 -3.33
C GLU A 41 -5.34 8.28 -4.46
N THR A 42 -5.76 8.77 -5.63
CA THR A 42 -4.89 8.86 -6.81
C THR A 42 -3.87 9.99 -6.70
N ARG A 43 -2.65 9.73 -7.16
CA ARG A 43 -1.55 10.69 -7.35
C ARG A 43 -1.02 10.57 -8.78
N GLU A 44 -0.16 11.52 -9.17
CA GLU A 44 0.41 11.58 -10.53
C GLU A 44 1.15 10.28 -10.92
N HIS A 45 1.83 9.65 -9.97
CA HIS A 45 2.66 8.46 -10.19
C HIS A 45 2.29 7.26 -9.31
N GLY A 46 1.09 7.27 -8.71
CA GLY A 46 0.68 6.14 -7.88
C GLY A 46 -0.53 6.41 -7.01
N TYR A 47 -0.57 5.74 -5.85
CA TYR A 47 -1.74 5.72 -4.98
C TYR A 47 -1.35 5.82 -3.52
N ILE A 48 -2.11 6.61 -2.77
CA ILE A 48 -2.12 6.53 -1.30
C ILE A 48 -3.22 5.57 -0.91
N VAL A 49 -2.88 4.58 -0.08
CA VAL A 49 -3.83 3.58 0.42
C VAL A 49 -3.85 3.56 1.94
N SER A 50 -5.05 3.44 2.52
CA SER A 50 -5.22 3.31 3.97
C SER A 50 -5.13 1.85 4.40
N ILE A 51 -4.00 1.47 5.01
CA ILE A 51 -3.67 0.09 5.39
C ILE A 51 -2.92 0.02 6.73
N THR A 52 -2.82 -1.16 7.31
CA THR A 52 -1.97 -1.42 8.48
C THR A 52 -0.53 -1.74 8.06
N MET A 53 0.40 -1.67 9.01
CA MET A 53 1.83 -1.95 8.73
C MET A 53 2.03 -3.37 8.19
N GLN A 54 1.27 -4.33 8.70
CA GLN A 54 1.33 -5.75 8.29
C GLN A 54 0.75 -6.00 6.89
N GLN A 55 -0.04 -5.06 6.35
CA GLN A 55 -0.64 -5.19 5.03
C GLN A 55 0.28 -4.68 3.91
N ILE A 56 1.28 -3.84 4.21
CA ILE A 56 2.23 -3.35 3.19
C ILE A 56 2.88 -4.51 2.42
N PRO A 57 3.40 -5.57 3.08
CA PRO A 57 3.98 -6.71 2.35
C PRO A 57 2.97 -7.45 1.46
N GLU A 58 1.69 -7.50 1.82
CA GLU A 58 0.65 -8.10 0.96
C GLU A 58 0.46 -7.29 -0.31
N VAL A 59 0.31 -5.96 -0.18
CA VAL A 59 0.17 -5.05 -1.32
C VAL A 59 1.37 -5.19 -2.28
N VAL A 60 2.59 -5.20 -1.74
CA VAL A 60 3.82 -5.36 -2.54
C VAL A 60 3.81 -6.67 -3.32
N ARG A 61 3.45 -7.78 -2.67
CA ARG A 61 3.44 -9.09 -3.32
C ARG A 61 2.37 -9.17 -4.40
N THR A 62 1.18 -8.62 -4.17
CA THR A 62 0.10 -8.62 -5.16
C THR A 62 0.48 -7.79 -6.38
N LEU A 63 0.97 -6.56 -6.18
CA LEU A 63 1.40 -5.71 -7.29
C LEU A 63 2.54 -6.37 -8.09
N ALA A 64 3.53 -6.95 -7.40
CA ALA A 64 4.64 -7.65 -8.06
C ALA A 64 4.18 -8.91 -8.81
N HIS A 65 3.19 -9.64 -8.30
CA HIS A 65 2.60 -10.81 -8.96
C HIS A 65 1.95 -10.43 -10.30
N GLU A 66 1.29 -9.27 -10.34
CA GLU A 66 0.73 -8.69 -11.57
C GLU A 66 1.79 -8.01 -12.47
N ASN A 67 3.08 -8.18 -12.18
CA ASN A 67 4.22 -7.59 -12.89
C ASN A 67 4.23 -6.05 -12.87
N ILE A 68 3.65 -5.44 -11.84
CA ILE A 68 3.65 -3.99 -11.65
C ILE A 68 4.92 -3.58 -10.91
N ALA A 69 5.74 -2.74 -11.54
CA ALA A 69 6.93 -2.19 -10.90
C ALA A 69 6.55 -1.16 -9.82
N ILE A 70 7.17 -1.30 -8.64
CA ILE A 70 7.00 -0.40 -7.50
C ILE A 70 8.31 0.38 -7.33
N TYR A 71 8.26 1.71 -7.44
CA TYR A 71 9.44 2.58 -7.35
C TYR A 71 9.66 3.15 -5.95
N ALA A 72 8.58 3.35 -5.19
CA ALA A 72 8.65 3.87 -3.84
C ALA A 72 7.49 3.35 -2.99
N ILE A 73 7.77 3.16 -1.70
CA ILE A 73 6.78 2.85 -0.66
C ILE A 73 7.08 3.80 0.49
N ILE A 74 6.19 4.77 0.72
CA ILE A 74 6.43 5.86 1.65
C ILE A 74 5.22 5.94 2.60
N PRO A 75 5.41 5.80 3.93
CA PRO A 75 4.37 6.17 4.88
C PRO A 75 4.04 7.64 4.69
N ASP A 76 2.82 7.95 4.25
CA ASP A 76 2.36 9.32 4.15
C ASP A 76 1.97 9.77 5.56
N ALA A 77 2.41 10.96 5.96
CA ALA A 77 2.35 11.41 7.36
C ALA A 77 1.08 12.19 7.67
#